data_AF-A0A946SRV2-F1
#
_entry.id   AF-A0A946SRV2-F1
#
_cell.length_a   1.000
_cell.length_b   1.000
_cell.length_c   1.000
_cell.angle_alpha   90.00
_cell.angle_beta   90.00
_cell.angle_gamma   90.00
#
_symmetry.space_group_name_H-M   'P 1'
#
loop_
_entity.id
_entity.type
_entity.pdbx_description
1 polymer ?
#
loop_
_entity_poly.entity_id
_entity_poly.type
_entity_poly.pdbx_seq_one_letter_code
_entity_poly.pdbx_strand_id
1 'polypeptide(L)'
;MATTRDDLRLLIDDLPDAELDAARLALTRLTPMLKRHDLDTLAREQGVGPVVNFDDLLGDFWPEDETADEFIATVRRWRREGQNEAAK
;
A
#
# COMPACT_ATOMS: atom_id res chain seq x y z
N MET A 1 26.58 -8.52 -10.73
CA MET A 1 26.96 -8.86 -9.34
C MET A 1 25.70 -9.33 -8.64
N ALA A 2 25.59 -10.62 -8.38
CA ALA A 2 24.43 -11.20 -7.71
C ALA A 2 24.62 -11.03 -6.20
N THR A 3 23.83 -10.16 -5.57
CA THR A 3 23.65 -10.16 -4.12
C THR A 3 23.09 -11.53 -3.76
N THR A 4 23.92 -12.35 -3.13
CA THR A 4 23.60 -13.74 -2.86
C THR A 4 22.85 -13.79 -1.53
N ARG A 5 21.99 -14.78 -1.33
CA ARG A 5 21.20 -14.99 -0.11
C ARG A 5 22.03 -14.95 1.19
N ASP A 6 23.34 -15.21 1.09
CA ASP A 6 24.31 -15.11 2.19
C ASP A 6 24.62 -13.67 2.61
N ASP A 7 24.55 -12.68 1.71
CA ASP A 7 24.81 -11.27 2.02
C ASP A 7 23.71 -10.67 2.92
N LEU A 8 22.47 -11.11 2.74
CA LEU A 8 21.34 -10.70 3.60
C LEU A 8 21.42 -11.35 4.98
N ARG A 9 22.05 -12.52 5.08
CA ARG A 9 22.18 -13.25 6.35
C ARG A 9 23.22 -12.60 7.26
N LEU A 10 24.34 -12.15 6.69
CA LEU A 10 25.38 -11.39 7.39
C LEU A 10 24.85 -10.05 7.94
N LEU A 11 23.89 -9.42 7.26
CA LEU A 11 23.29 -8.16 7.72
C LEU A 11 22.33 -8.33 8.90
N ILE A 12 21.76 -9.53 9.08
CA ILE A 12 20.79 -9.82 10.14
C ILE A 12 21.50 -10.20 11.44
N ASP A 13 22.63 -10.89 11.36
CA ASP A 13 23.39 -11.37 12.52
C ASP A 13 24.10 -10.24 13.30
N ASP A 14 24.35 -9.08 12.66
CA ASP A 14 25.00 -7.89 13.26
C ASP A 14 24.02 -6.82 13.78
N LEU A 15 22.70 -7.07 13.71
CA LEU A 15 21.71 -6.14 14.27
C LEU A 15 21.64 -6.29 15.80
N PRO A 16 21.64 -5.18 16.57
CA PRO A 16 21.34 -5.23 18.00
C PRO A 16 19.98 -5.89 18.25
N ASP A 17 19.85 -6.65 19.34
CA ASP A 17 18.61 -7.39 19.67
C ASP A 17 17.36 -6.50 19.62
N ALA A 18 17.48 -5.24 20.05
CA ALA A 18 16.38 -4.26 20.03
C ALA A 18 15.94 -3.89 18.60
N GLU A 19 16.86 -3.80 17.64
CA GLU A 19 16.55 -3.54 16.23
C GLU A 19 15.98 -4.78 15.55
N LEU A 20 16.46 -5.97 15.93
CA LEU A 20 15.93 -7.25 15.47
C LEU A 20 14.47 -7.45 15.91
N ASP A 21 14.16 -7.11 17.17
CA ASP A 21 12.79 -7.18 17.71
C ASP A 21 11.86 -6.14 17.05
N ALA A 22 12.37 -4.92 16.82
CA ALA A 22 11.63 -3.90 16.07
C ALA A 22 11.34 -4.35 14.63
N ALA A 23 12.33 -4.94 13.95
CA ALA A 23 12.17 -5.48 12.60
C ALA A 23 11.18 -6.65 12.56
N ARG A 24 11.19 -7.55 13.56
CA ARG A 24 10.22 -8.64 13.69
C ARG A 24 8.80 -8.12 13.91
N LEU A 25 8.64 -7.11 14.76
CA LEU A 25 7.35 -6.46 15.00
C LEU A 25 6.83 -5.76 13.74
N ALA A 26 7.70 -5.05 13.03
CA ALA A 26 7.37 -4.41 11.74
C ALA A 26 6.98 -5.44 10.68
N LEU A 27 7.74 -6.53 10.56
CA LEU A 27 7.43 -7.60 9.62
C LEU A 27 6.08 -8.24 9.95
N THR A 28 5.81 -8.50 11.23
CA THR A 28 4.51 -9.04 11.69
C THR A 28 3.35 -8.13 11.29
N ARG A 29 3.49 -6.81 11.47
CA ARG A 29 2.48 -5.82 11.08
C ARG A 29 2.28 -5.71 9.57
N LEU A 30 3.35 -5.87 8.79
CA LEU A 30 3.33 -5.77 7.34
C LEU A 30 2.99 -7.10 6.64
N THR A 31 3.06 -8.22 7.35
CA THR A 31 2.79 -9.56 6.79
C THR A 31 1.43 -9.65 6.09
N PRO A 32 0.33 -9.09 6.62
CA PRO A 32 -0.95 -9.05 5.89
C PRO A 32 -0.88 -8.29 4.58
N MET A 33 -0.17 -7.15 4.55
CA MET A 33 -0.01 -6.31 3.34
C MET A 33 0.94 -6.92 2.30
N LEU A 34 1.94 -7.70 2.75
CA LEU A 34 2.92 -8.38 1.89
C LEU A 34 2.41 -9.71 1.34
N LYS A 35 1.39 -10.29 1.97
CA LYS A 35 0.73 -11.49 1.47
C LYS A 35 0.02 -11.12 0.18
N ARG A 36 0.56 -11.57 -0.96
CA ARG A 36 -0.14 -11.50 -2.24
C ARG A 36 -1.46 -12.27 -2.12
N HIS A 37 -2.57 -11.55 -2.18
CA HIS A 37 -3.88 -12.17 -2.30
C HIS A 37 -4.20 -12.29 -3.78
N ASP A 38 -4.81 -13.41 -4.14
CA ASP A 38 -5.52 -13.49 -5.40
C ASP A 38 -6.64 -12.45 -5.43
N LEU A 39 -6.90 -11.84 -6.59
CA LEU A 39 -7.84 -10.72 -6.71
C LEU A 39 -9.25 -11.10 -6.29
N ASP A 40 -9.70 -12.33 -6.59
CA ASP A 40 -11.03 -12.80 -6.18
C ASP A 40 -11.14 -12.97 -4.66
N THR A 41 -10.02 -13.31 -4.02
CA THR A 41 -9.95 -13.44 -2.56
C THR A 41 -10.03 -12.08 -1.89
N LEU A 42 -9.27 -11.10 -2.40
CA LEU A 42 -9.32 -9.73 -1.92
C LEU A 42 -10.72 -9.11 -2.10
N ALA A 43 -11.34 -9.33 -3.25
CA ALA A 43 -12.68 -8.84 -3.54
C ALA A 43 -13.71 -9.38 -2.53
N ARG A 44 -13.70 -10.70 -2.29
CA ARG A 44 -14.55 -11.35 -1.27
C ARG A 44 -14.33 -10.80 0.14
N GLU A 45 -13.08 -10.63 0.55
CA GLU A 45 -12.75 -10.11 1.89
C GLU A 45 -13.22 -8.66 2.09
N GLN A 46 -13.20 -7.85 1.03
CA GLN A 46 -13.67 -6.47 1.05
C GLN A 46 -15.17 -6.33 0.80
N GLY A 47 -15.86 -7.45 0.54
CA GLY A 47 -17.29 -7.45 0.20
C GLY A 47 -17.60 -6.79 -1.14
N VAL A 48 -16.61 -6.69 -2.04
CA VAL A 48 -16.77 -6.13 -3.38
C VAL A 48 -16.79 -7.24 -4.44
N GLY A 49 -17.45 -6.99 -5.56
CA GLY A 49 -17.56 -7.93 -6.67
C GLY A 49 -17.27 -7.26 -8.01
N PRO A 50 -17.17 -8.05 -9.09
CA PRO A 50 -17.08 -7.50 -10.45
C PRO A 50 -18.29 -6.65 -10.76
N VAL A 51 -18.05 -5.45 -11.30
CA VAL A 51 -19.14 -4.57 -11.76
C VAL A 51 -19.70 -5.11 -13.06
N VAL A 52 -21.01 -5.34 -13.11
CA VAL A 52 -21.72 -5.93 -14.27
C VAL A 52 -22.56 -4.91 -15.03
N ASN A 53 -22.87 -3.78 -14.41
CA ASN A 53 -23.58 -2.67 -15.05
C ASN A 53 -22.66 -1.44 -15.08
N PHE A 54 -22.61 -0.77 -16.23
CA PHE A 54 -21.81 0.45 -16.39
C PHE A 54 -22.27 1.57 -15.46
N ASP A 55 -23.58 1.68 -15.22
CA ASP A 55 -24.13 2.75 -14.39
C ASP A 55 -23.62 2.68 -12.93
N ASP A 56 -23.25 1.49 -12.45
CA ASP A 56 -22.66 1.31 -11.11
C ASP A 56 -21.23 1.87 -11.00
N LEU A 57 -20.57 2.18 -12.14
CA LEU A 57 -19.27 2.86 -12.18
C LEU A 57 -19.42 4.38 -12.12
N LEU A 58 -20.62 4.92 -12.34
CA LEU A 58 -20.88 6.34 -12.29
C LEU A 58 -20.96 6.76 -10.82
N GLY A 59 -19.87 7.31 -10.30
CA GLY A 59 -19.79 7.80 -8.93
C GLY A 59 -20.63 9.05 -8.71
N ASP A 60 -21.65 8.96 -7.85
CA ASP A 60 -22.43 10.08 -7.32
C ASP A 60 -21.82 10.70 -6.05
N PHE A 61 -20.70 10.13 -5.59
CA PHE A 61 -19.99 10.52 -4.37
C PHE A 61 -19.04 11.70 -4.55
N TRP A 62 -18.85 12.19 -5.78
CA TRP A 62 -17.98 13.33 -6.06
C TRP A 62 -18.77 14.64 -5.87
N PRO A 63 -18.19 15.67 -5.22
CA PRO A 63 -18.87 16.96 -5.09
C PRO A 63 -19.24 17.52 -6.47
N GLU A 64 -20.51 17.82 -6.69
CA GLU A 64 -21.01 18.32 -7.98
C GLU A 64 -20.38 19.66 -8.38
N ASP A 65 -19.92 20.42 -7.38
CA ASP A 65 -19.28 21.73 -7.52
C ASP A 65 -17.77 21.65 -7.73
N GLU A 66 -17.15 20.47 -7.60
CA GLU A 66 -15.72 20.32 -7.81
C GLU A 66 -15.39 20.22 -9.30
N THR A 67 -14.57 21.17 -9.74
CA THR A 67 -14.06 21.20 -11.10
C THR A 67 -13.00 20.11 -11.32
N ALA A 68 -12.81 19.70 -12.58
CA ALA A 68 -11.75 18.74 -12.93
C ALA A 68 -10.35 19.23 -12.50
N ASP A 69 -10.11 20.55 -12.52
CA ASP A 69 -8.83 21.14 -12.11
C ASP A 69 -8.61 21.02 -10.59
N GLU A 70 -9.66 21.19 -9.79
CA GLU A 70 -9.63 21.00 -8.34
C GLU A 70 -9.38 19.53 -7.98
N PHE A 71 -10.04 18.59 -8.68
CA PHE A 71 -9.76 17.16 -8.54
C PHE A 71 -8.29 16.84 -8.82
N ILE A 72 -7.77 17.30 -9.96
CA ILE A 72 -6.37 17.06 -10.36
C ILE A 72 -5.42 17.68 -9.33
N ALA A 73 -5.71 18.88 -8.83
CA ALA A 73 -4.92 19.53 -7.79
C ALA A 73 -4.92 18.73 -6.48
N THR A 74 -6.07 18.21 -6.06
CA THR A 74 -6.25 17.34 -4.88
C THR A 74 -5.43 16.06 -5.00
N VAL A 75 -5.57 15.33 -6.11
CA VAL A 75 -4.79 14.09 -6.35
C VAL A 75 -3.29 14.37 -6.35
N ARG A 76 -2.86 15.46 -7.00
CA ARG A 76 -1.44 15.86 -7.02
C ARG A 76 -0.93 16.20 -5.61
N ARG A 77 -1.74 16.85 -4.78
CA ARG A 77 -1.40 17.15 -3.38
C ARG A 77 -1.23 15.86 -2.57
N TRP A 78 -2.21 14.96 -2.59
CA TRP A 78 -2.13 13.69 -1.84
C TRP A 78 -0.94 12.82 -2.23
N ARG A 79 -0.60 12.78 -3.53
CA ARG A 79 0.60 12.06 -3.99
C ARG A 79 1.88 12.66 -3.41
N ARG A 80 1.97 13.98 -3.28
CA ARG A 80 3.12 14.65 -2.64
C ARG A 80 3.14 14.45 -1.13
N GLU A 81 1.99 14.52 -0.47
CA GLU A 81 1.87 14.31 0.98
C GLU A 81 2.26 12.88 1.36
N GLY A 82 1.76 11.87 0.62
CA GLY A 82 2.16 10.48 0.82
C GLY A 82 3.64 10.21 0.51
N GLN A 83 4.26 10.99 -0.38
CA GLN A 83 5.71 10.95 -0.62
C GLN A 83 6.52 11.62 0.49
N ASN A 84 6.01 12.68 1.10
CA ASN A 84 6.67 13.37 2.21
C ASN A 84 6.56 12.60 3.54
N GLU A 85 5.46 11.90 3.78
CA GLU A 85 5.31 10.98 4.93
C GLU A 85 6.26 9.76 4.81
N ALA A 86 6.56 9.31 3.59
CA ALA A 86 7.54 8.24 3.36
C ALA A 86 9.01 8.72 3.45
N ALA A 87 9.25 10.03 3.51
CA ALA A 87 10.59 10.65 3.54
C ALA A 87 11.01 11.12 4.94
N LYS A 88 10.21 10.84 5.97
CA LYS A 88 10.46 11.19 7.38
C LYS A 88 10.66 9.92 8.20
#